data_AF-A0A1B2JAV8-F1
#
_entry.id   AF-A0A1B2JAV8-F1
#
_cell.length_a   1.000
_cell.length_b   1.000
_cell.length_c   1.000
_cell.angle_alpha   90.00
_cell.angle_beta   90.00
_cell.angle_gamma   90.00
#
_symmetry.space_group_name_H-M   'P 1'
#
loop_
_entity.id
_entity.type
_entity.pdbx_description
1 polymer ?
#
loop_
_entity_poly.entity_id
_entity_poly.type
_entity_poly.pdbx_seq_one_letter_code
_entity_poly.pdbx_strand_id
1 'polypeptide(L)'
;MMSRVGVRSLIKPLRISSRAIQTIPQPPGYIVGTVNDAYVPPAPHKTHGSYHWVTEKIIAVGMVPLTITPFVTGVSTPVLDSLLAGSLLIHCYAGFQSCIIDYIPLRVYGKFHHYAMYLLGLGTALAGYGIYQIEKKEKEGLVGIIKRLWKA
;
A
#
# COMPACT_ATOMS: atom_id res chain seq x y z
N MET A 1 51.30 -2.38 31.37
CA MET A 1 51.02 -1.39 30.31
C MET A 1 50.01 -2.01 29.34
N MET A 2 48.71 -1.88 29.61
CA MET A 2 47.65 -2.46 28.76
C MET A 2 46.85 -1.30 28.14
N SER A 3 47.10 -1.05 26.86
CA SER A 3 46.39 -0.04 26.09
C SER A 3 45.03 -0.59 25.64
N ARG A 4 43.94 0.07 26.03
CA ARG A 4 42.59 -0.27 25.59
C ARG A 4 42.41 0.19 24.14
N VAL A 5 42.30 -0.75 23.21
CA VAL A 5 41.96 -0.48 21.81
C VAL A 5 40.48 -0.11 21.73
N GLY A 6 40.19 1.17 21.48
CA GLY A 6 38.82 1.67 21.31
C GLY A 6 38.24 1.27 19.96
N VAL A 7 37.14 0.52 19.97
CA VAL A 7 36.33 0.22 18.79
C VAL A 7 35.62 1.50 18.35
N ARG A 8 36.08 2.14 17.26
CA ARG A 8 35.37 3.26 16.63
C ARG A 8 34.17 2.72 15.86
N SER A 9 32.96 2.98 16.35
CA SER A 9 31.72 2.76 15.59
C SER A 9 31.77 3.57 14.28
N LEU A 10 31.72 2.85 13.15
CA LEU A 10 31.80 3.39 11.78
C LEU A 10 30.44 3.81 11.21
N ILE A 11 29.37 3.76 12.00
CA ILE A 11 28.02 4.09 11.53
C ILE A 11 27.81 5.60 11.62
N LYS A 12 28.11 6.31 10.53
CA LYS A 12 27.71 7.72 10.39
C LYS A 12 26.19 7.77 10.13
N PRO A 13 25.39 8.49 10.94
CA PRO A 13 23.97 8.63 10.68
C PRO A 13 23.75 9.40 9.37
N LEU A 14 22.90 8.87 8.50
CA LEU A 14 22.53 9.53 7.25
C LEU A 14 21.74 10.80 7.59
N ARG A 15 22.37 11.97 7.46
CA ARG A 15 21.69 13.27 7.56
C ARG A 15 20.95 13.55 6.25
N ILE A 16 19.66 13.25 6.22
CA ILE A 16 18.79 13.66 5.12
C ILE A 16 18.51 15.15 5.28
N SER A 17 19.12 15.97 4.42
CA SER A 17 18.84 17.41 4.34
C SER A 17 17.39 17.63 3.91
N SER A 18 16.71 18.66 4.42
CA SER A 18 15.37 19.06 3.95
C SER A 18 15.36 19.45 2.45
N ARG A 19 16.53 19.74 1.86
CA ARG A 19 16.69 19.92 0.40
C ARG A 19 16.72 18.61 -0.40
N ALA A 20 16.72 17.45 0.26
CA ALA A 20 16.72 16.15 -0.42
C ALA A 20 15.38 15.85 -1.09
N ILE A 21 14.28 16.42 -0.59
CA ILE A 21 12.95 16.31 -1.20
C ILE A 21 12.73 17.54 -2.08
N GLN A 22 13.05 17.40 -3.36
CA GLN A 22 12.80 18.45 -4.35
C GLN A 22 11.32 18.43 -4.75
N THR A 23 10.57 19.46 -4.36
CA THR A 23 9.20 19.67 -4.82
C THR A 23 9.16 20.53 -6.08
N ILE A 24 8.21 20.27 -6.96
CA ILE A 24 7.96 21.09 -8.15
C ILE A 24 7.42 22.46 -7.67
N PRO A 25 7.95 23.60 -8.17
CA PRO A 25 7.41 24.92 -7.87
C PRO A 25 5.94 25.04 -8.29
N GLN A 26 5.09 25.63 -7.44
CA GLN A 26 3.65 25.75 -7.68
C GLN A 26 3.25 27.23 -7.75
N PRO A 27 2.31 27.61 -8.62
CA PRO A 27 1.78 28.97 -8.62
C PRO A 27 0.97 29.25 -7.34
N PRO A 28 0.96 30.51 -6.84
CA PRO A 28 0.21 30.87 -5.65
C PRO A 28 -1.29 30.60 -5.86
N GLY A 29 -1.89 29.84 -4.94
CA GLY A 29 -3.30 29.48 -5.01
C GLY A 29 -3.68 28.54 -6.16
N TYR A 30 -2.72 27.97 -6.88
CA TYR A 30 -2.96 27.07 -8.02
C TYR A 30 -3.78 27.67 -9.17
N ILE A 31 -3.85 29.00 -9.26
CA ILE A 31 -4.52 29.68 -10.37
C ILE A 31 -3.59 29.59 -11.58
N VAL A 32 -4.03 28.83 -12.58
CA VAL A 32 -3.37 28.74 -13.89
C VAL A 32 -4.23 29.54 -14.86
N GLY A 33 -3.71 30.67 -15.35
CA GLY A 33 -4.47 31.62 -16.17
C GLY A 33 -4.98 32.83 -15.37
N THR A 34 -5.97 33.52 -15.92
CA THR A 34 -6.66 34.68 -15.35
C THR A 34 -8.02 34.29 -14.77
N VAL A 35 -8.62 35.18 -13.98
CA VAL A 35 -9.95 34.97 -13.38
C VAL A 35 -11.06 34.80 -14.43
N ASN A 36 -10.83 35.27 -15.67
CA ASN A 36 -11.79 35.20 -16.77
C ASN A 36 -11.64 33.94 -17.64
N ASP A 37 -10.60 33.14 -17.41
CA ASP A 37 -10.37 31.93 -18.20
C ASP A 37 -11.28 30.79 -17.72
N ALA A 38 -11.95 30.13 -18.66
CA ALA A 38 -12.82 29.00 -18.35
C ALA A 38 -11.99 27.81 -17.84
N TYR A 39 -12.47 27.16 -16.78
CA TYR A 39 -11.86 25.93 -16.29
C TYR A 39 -11.97 24.82 -17.33
N VAL A 40 -10.83 24.21 -17.68
CA VAL A 40 -10.77 23.05 -18.58
C VAL A 40 -10.63 21.78 -17.74
N PRO A 41 -11.67 20.95 -17.61
CA PRO A 41 -11.56 19.71 -16.87
C PRO A 41 -10.62 18.73 -17.59
N PRO A 42 -9.89 17.88 -16.85
CA PRO A 42 -9.17 16.78 -17.47
C PRO A 42 -10.14 15.83 -18.18
N ALA A 43 -9.68 15.18 -19.25
CA ALA A 43 -10.50 14.22 -19.98
C ALA A 43 -10.99 13.09 -19.06
N PRO A 44 -12.27 12.70 -19.12
CA PRO A 44 -12.83 11.70 -18.23
C PRO A 44 -12.22 10.31 -18.51
N HIS A 45 -11.81 9.62 -17.45
CA HIS A 45 -11.23 8.28 -17.55
C HIS A 45 -11.95 7.30 -16.60
N LYS A 46 -12.83 6.45 -17.15
CA LYS A 46 -13.73 5.58 -16.36
C LYS A 46 -13.00 4.62 -15.43
N THR A 47 -11.82 4.14 -15.83
CA THR A 47 -11.03 3.21 -14.99
C THR A 47 -10.34 3.92 -13.82
N HIS A 48 -10.23 5.25 -13.82
CA HIS A 48 -9.73 6.04 -12.68
C HIS A 48 -10.88 6.68 -11.88
N GLY A 49 -12.13 6.45 -12.30
CA GLY A 49 -13.33 6.96 -11.64
C GLY A 49 -14.28 5.81 -11.29
N SER A 50 -15.37 5.69 -12.07
CA SER A 50 -16.50 4.83 -11.72
C SER A 50 -16.15 3.34 -11.59
N TYR A 51 -15.36 2.76 -12.50
CA TYR A 51 -15.05 1.34 -12.45
C TYR A 51 -14.13 0.99 -11.29
N HIS A 52 -13.17 1.86 -10.98
CA HIS A 52 -12.33 1.72 -9.79
C HIS A 52 -13.18 1.70 -8.53
N TRP A 53 -14.07 2.69 -8.39
CA TRP A 53 -14.96 2.80 -7.23
C TRP A 53 -15.86 1.56 -7.06
N VAL A 54 -16.50 1.08 -8.14
CA VAL A 54 -17.37 -0.12 -8.06
C VAL A 54 -16.56 -1.33 -7.64
N THR A 55 -15.38 -1.53 -8.23
CA THR A 55 -14.50 -2.68 -7.93
C THR A 55 -14.08 -2.69 -6.46
N GLU A 56 -13.66 -1.54 -5.92
CA GLU A 56 -13.30 -1.41 -4.50
C GLU A 56 -14.47 -1.76 -3.57
N LYS A 57 -15.69 -1.36 -3.92
CA LYS A 57 -16.88 -1.62 -3.10
C LYS A 57 -17.29 -3.08 -3.15
N ILE A 58 -17.20 -3.73 -4.31
CA ILE A 58 -17.43 -5.17 -4.44
C ILE A 58 -16.44 -5.94 -3.56
N ILE A 59 -15.15 -5.60 -3.60
CA ILE A 59 -14.12 -6.25 -2.78
C ILE A 59 -14.40 -6.03 -1.30
N ALA A 60 -14.64 -4.78 -0.88
CA ALA A 60 -14.89 -4.45 0.52
C ALA A 60 -16.13 -5.16 1.09
N VAL A 61 -17.23 -5.19 0.34
CA VAL A 61 -18.46 -5.90 0.76
C VAL A 61 -18.24 -7.42 0.75
N GLY A 62 -17.55 -7.95 -0.26
CA GLY A 62 -17.24 -9.38 -0.36
C GLY A 62 -16.33 -9.90 0.75
N MET A 63 -15.45 -9.05 1.30
CA MET A 63 -14.60 -9.40 2.43
C MET A 63 -15.38 -9.57 3.74
N VAL A 64 -16.56 -8.96 3.91
CA VAL A 64 -17.37 -9.08 5.14
C VAL A 64 -17.76 -10.55 5.43
N PRO A 65 -18.42 -11.29 4.52
CA PRO A 65 -18.70 -12.70 4.78
C PRO A 65 -17.41 -13.54 4.86
N LEU A 66 -16.40 -13.28 4.03
CA LEU A 66 -15.14 -14.04 4.04
C LEU A 66 -14.40 -13.94 5.38
N THR A 67 -14.43 -12.78 6.03
CA THR A 67 -13.82 -12.58 7.35
C THR A 67 -14.64 -13.24 8.46
N ILE A 68 -15.97 -13.25 8.36
CA ILE A 68 -16.86 -13.84 9.37
C ILE A 68 -16.87 -15.37 9.31
N THR A 69 -16.80 -15.97 8.12
CA THR A 69 -16.94 -17.42 7.93
C THR A 69 -16.03 -18.25 8.86
N PRO A 70 -14.71 -18.01 8.97
CA PRO A 70 -13.82 -18.80 9.83
C PRO A 70 -14.17 -18.73 11.32
N PHE A 71 -14.80 -17.63 11.79
CA PHE A 71 -15.23 -17.49 13.18
C PHE A 71 -16.48 -18.30 13.48
N VAL A 72 -17.41 -18.38 12.53
CA VAL A 72 -18.68 -19.09 12.71
C VAL A 72 -18.52 -20.59 12.54
N THR A 73 -17.76 -21.02 11.53
CA THR A 73 -17.57 -22.45 11.21
C THR A 73 -16.45 -23.08 12.04
N GLY A 74 -15.50 -22.29 12.55
CA GLY A 74 -14.28 -22.77 13.19
C GLY A 74 -13.25 -23.39 12.23
N VAL A 75 -13.61 -23.58 10.95
CA VAL A 75 -12.80 -24.23 9.92
C VAL A 75 -12.65 -23.30 8.72
N SER A 76 -11.41 -23.11 8.25
CA SER A 76 -11.13 -22.40 6.99
C SER A 76 -10.81 -23.43 5.90
N THR A 77 -11.40 -23.27 4.71
CA THR A 77 -11.03 -24.07 3.54
C THR A 77 -9.94 -23.33 2.76
N PRO A 78 -8.98 -24.02 2.12
CA PRO A 78 -7.90 -23.36 1.38
C PRO A 78 -8.40 -22.35 0.34
N VAL A 79 -9.53 -22.64 -0.30
CA VAL A 79 -10.13 -21.74 -1.29
C VAL A 79 -10.63 -20.44 -0.64
N LEU A 80 -11.35 -20.54 0.49
CA LEU A 80 -11.86 -19.37 1.19
C LEU A 80 -10.73 -18.56 1.82
N ASP A 81 -9.69 -19.23 2.33
CA ASP A 81 -8.52 -18.58 2.91
C ASP A 81 -7.73 -17.81 1.85
N SER A 82 -7.47 -18.44 0.70
CA SER A 82 -6.84 -17.80 -0.45
C SER A 82 -7.67 -16.63 -1.01
N LEU A 83 -9.01 -16.77 -1.06
CA LEU A 83 -9.90 -15.67 -1.46
C LEU A 83 -9.83 -14.50 -0.48
N LEU A 84 -9.89 -14.78 0.83
CA LEU A 84 -9.76 -13.75 1.87
C LEU A 84 -8.41 -13.03 1.78
N ALA A 85 -7.31 -13.78 1.69
CA ALA A 85 -5.96 -13.24 1.59
C ALA A 85 -5.76 -12.41 0.31
N GLY A 86 -6.25 -12.91 -0.84
CA GLY A 86 -6.17 -12.23 -2.12
C GLY A 86 -7.02 -10.95 -2.17
N SER A 87 -8.27 -11.01 -1.69
CA SER A 87 -9.13 -9.83 -1.59
C SER A 87 -8.55 -8.78 -0.65
N LEU A 88 -7.98 -9.20 0.49
CA LEU A 88 -7.28 -8.30 1.41
C LEU A 88 -6.08 -7.64 0.74
N LEU A 89 -5.27 -8.38 -0.01
CA LEU A 89 -4.12 -7.83 -0.74
C LEU A 89 -4.54 -6.74 -1.73
N ILE A 90 -5.59 -6.98 -2.52
CA ILE A 90 -6.10 -6.02 -3.49
C ILE A 90 -6.68 -4.79 -2.77
N HIS A 91 -7.44 -5.00 -1.70
CA HIS A 91 -8.00 -3.92 -0.89
C HIS A 91 -6.92 -3.02 -0.28
N CYS A 92 -5.86 -3.62 0.28
CA CYS A 92 -4.72 -2.88 0.82
C CYS A 92 -3.94 -2.14 -0.28
N TYR A 93 -3.75 -2.74 -1.46
CA TYR A 93 -3.10 -2.06 -2.59
C TYR A 93 -3.88 -0.79 -2.99
N ALA A 94 -5.19 -0.90 -3.18
CA ALA A 94 -6.04 0.24 -3.53
C ALA A 94 -6.04 1.32 -2.43
N GLY A 95 -6.16 0.92 -1.16
CA GLY A 95 -6.12 1.85 -0.03
C GLY A 95 -4.79 2.59 0.08
N PHE A 96 -3.66 1.89 -0.03
CA PHE A 96 -2.34 2.54 0.00
C PHE A 96 -2.09 3.41 -1.22
N GLN A 97 -2.57 3.01 -2.41
CA GLN A 97 -2.52 3.85 -3.59
C GLN A 97 -3.26 5.18 -3.36
N SER A 98 -4.46 5.16 -2.78
CA SER A 98 -5.19 6.39 -2.42
C SER A 98 -4.42 7.26 -1.42
N CYS A 99 -3.83 6.66 -0.37
CA CYS A 99 -2.99 7.41 0.57
C CYS A 99 -1.78 8.07 -0.13
N ILE A 100 -1.13 7.38 -1.07
CA ILE A 100 -0.01 7.95 -1.82
C ILE A 100 -0.47 9.11 -2.70
N ILE A 101 -1.61 8.98 -3.38
CA ILE A 101 -2.15 10.04 -4.25
C ILE A 101 -2.49 11.30 -3.43
N ASP A 102 -3.06 11.14 -2.24
CA ASP A 102 -3.48 12.26 -1.39
C ASP A 102 -2.31 12.97 -0.72
N TYR A 103 -1.37 12.21 -0.13
CA TYR A 103 -0.30 12.77 0.71
C TYR A 103 1.02 12.97 -0.03
N ILE A 104 1.26 12.24 -1.12
CA ILE A 104 2.44 12.37 -1.98
C ILE A 104 1.96 12.67 -3.41
N PRO A 105 1.26 13.80 -3.63
CA PRO A 105 0.67 14.07 -4.93
C PRO A 105 1.72 14.25 -6.02
N LEU A 106 1.47 13.64 -7.17
CA LEU A 106 2.37 13.68 -8.34
C LEU A 106 2.77 15.11 -8.73
N ARG A 107 1.82 16.05 -8.67
CA ARG A 107 2.05 17.46 -9.03
C ARG A 107 3.08 18.18 -8.16
N VAL A 108 3.26 17.75 -6.91
CA VAL A 108 4.19 18.38 -5.94
C VAL A 108 5.50 17.59 -5.87
N TYR A 109 5.40 16.27 -5.75
CA TYR A 109 6.53 15.41 -5.43
C TYR A 109 7.17 14.71 -6.65
N GLY A 110 6.53 14.78 -7.82
CA GLY A 110 7.06 14.27 -9.08
C GLY A 110 7.61 12.84 -8.96
N LYS A 111 8.94 12.71 -9.04
CA LYS A 111 9.66 11.43 -8.99
C LYS A 111 9.36 10.62 -7.72
N PHE A 112 9.22 11.27 -6.56
CA PHE A 112 8.98 10.56 -5.31
C PHE A 112 7.61 9.89 -5.26
N HIS A 113 6.59 10.47 -5.91
CA HIS A 113 5.30 9.82 -6.10
C HIS A 113 5.47 8.51 -6.88
N HIS A 114 6.21 8.55 -8.00
CA HIS A 114 6.47 7.35 -8.79
C HIS A 114 7.27 6.30 -8.01
N TYR A 115 8.28 6.70 -7.24
CA TYR A 115 9.00 5.76 -6.37
C TYR A 115 8.10 5.11 -5.33
N ALA A 116 7.22 5.87 -4.68
CA ALA A 116 6.24 5.31 -3.75
C ALA A 116 5.30 4.31 -4.44
N MET A 117 4.80 4.64 -5.63
CA MET A 117 3.97 3.73 -6.43
C MET A 117 4.71 2.45 -6.86
N TYR A 118 5.97 2.56 -7.28
CA TYR A 118 6.78 1.38 -7.63
C TYR A 118 7.05 0.50 -6.41
N LEU A 119 7.38 1.11 -5.27
CA LEU A 119 7.60 0.38 -4.02
C LEU A 119 6.32 -0.33 -3.57
N LEU A 120 5.17 0.34 -3.67
CA LEU A 120 3.86 -0.27 -3.41
C LEU A 120 3.64 -1.47 -4.34
N GLY A 121 3.83 -1.32 -5.64
CA GLY A 121 3.67 -2.42 -6.60
C GLY A 121 4.60 -3.61 -6.32
N LEU A 122 5.87 -3.35 -6.02
CA LEU A 122 6.85 -4.39 -5.66
C LEU A 122 6.48 -5.08 -4.35
N GLY A 123 6.09 -4.31 -3.33
CA GLY A 123 5.66 -4.83 -2.03
C GLY A 123 4.42 -5.70 -2.16
N THR A 124 3.44 -5.27 -2.96
CA THR A 124 2.23 -6.04 -3.24
C THR A 124 2.53 -7.32 -4.02
N ALA A 125 3.43 -7.30 -5.00
CA ALA A 125 3.84 -8.51 -5.72
C ALA A 125 4.55 -9.51 -4.78
N LEU A 126 5.46 -9.01 -3.94
CA LEU A 126 6.15 -9.82 -2.95
C LEU A 126 5.17 -10.40 -1.92
N ALA A 127 4.21 -9.61 -1.44
CA ALA A 127 3.17 -10.06 -0.53
C ALA A 127 2.27 -11.11 -1.20
N GLY A 128 1.93 -10.96 -2.48
CA GLY A 128 1.20 -11.97 -3.26
C GLY A 128 1.95 -13.30 -3.35
N TYR A 129 3.27 -13.27 -3.58
CA TYR A 129 4.11 -14.46 -3.49
C TYR A 129 4.15 -15.04 -2.06
N GLY A 130 4.20 -14.19 -1.05
CA GLY A 130 4.11 -14.58 0.36
C GLY A 130 2.81 -15.33 0.67
N ILE A 131 1.67 -14.82 0.22
CA ILE A 131 0.37 -15.48 0.34
C ILE A 131 0.41 -16.85 -0.33
N TYR A 132 0.91 -16.95 -1.57
CA TYR A 132 1.07 -18.24 -2.25
C TYR A 132 1.88 -19.25 -1.41
N GLN A 133 2.98 -18.81 -0.81
CA GLN A 133 3.82 -19.67 0.02
C GLN A 133 3.12 -20.09 1.32
N ILE A 134 2.36 -19.19 1.95
CA ILE A 134 1.57 -19.46 3.14
C ILE A 134 0.51 -20.53 2.83
N GLU A 135 -0.29 -20.33 1.79
CA GLU A 135 -1.35 -21.26 1.39
C GLU A 135 -0.81 -22.64 1.01
N LYS A 136 0.43 -22.72 0.52
CA LYS A 136 1.08 -23.98 0.15
C LYS A 136 1.72 -24.74 1.31
N LYS A 137 2.28 -24.03 2.29
CA LYS A 137 3.18 -24.62 3.30
C LYS A 137 2.59 -24.64 4.70
N GLU A 138 1.71 -23.70 5.02
CA GLU A 138 1.17 -23.55 6.36
C GLU A 138 -0.11 -24.35 6.53
N LYS A 139 -0.26 -24.96 7.70
CA LYS A 139 -1.48 -25.67 8.07
C LYS A 139 -2.60 -24.65 8.31
N GLU A 140 -3.72 -24.78 7.60
CA GLU A 140 -4.85 -23.84 7.61
C GLU A 140 -4.53 -22.43 7.06
N GLY A 141 -3.47 -22.29 6.26
CA GLY A 141 -3.17 -21.04 5.55
C GLY A 141 -2.94 -19.82 6.45
N LEU A 142 -3.37 -18.65 5.97
CA LEU A 142 -3.34 -17.38 6.69
C LEU A 142 -4.11 -17.43 8.01
N VAL A 143 -5.33 -17.99 8.03
CA VAL A 143 -6.12 -18.07 9.28
C VAL A 143 -5.42 -18.95 10.31
N GLY A 144 -4.77 -20.03 9.89
CA GLY A 144 -3.97 -20.89 10.76
C GLY A 144 -2.82 -20.15 11.44
N ILE A 145 -2.10 -19.29 10.69
CA ILE A 145 -1.07 -18.41 11.25
C ILE A 145 -1.67 -17.48 12.30
N ILE A 146 -2.79 -16.82 11.98
CA ILE A 146 -3.44 -15.87 12.91
C ILE A 146 -3.87 -16.59 14.20
N LYS A 147 -4.49 -17.77 14.09
CA LYS A 147 -4.89 -18.59 15.25
C LYS A 147 -3.71 -18.92 16.16
N ARG A 148 -2.56 -19.25 15.58
CA ARG A 148 -1.33 -19.56 16.32
C ARG A 148 -0.73 -18.32 16.95
N LEU A 149 -0.64 -17.22 16.19
CA LEU A 149 -0.10 -15.94 16.66
C LEU A 149 -0.91 -15.40 17.84
N TRP A 150 -2.23 -15.60 17.84
CA TRP A 150 -3.10 -15.17 18.93
C TRP A 150 -2.91 -15.98 20.24
N LYS A 151 -2.40 -17.21 20.13
CA LYS A 151 -2.14 -18.10 21.28
C LYS A 151 -0.67 -18.08 21.73
N ALA A 152 0.19 -17.36 21.00
CA ALA A 152 1.61 -17.20 21.33
C ALA A 152 1.79 -16.15 22.44
#